data_AF-A0A0U1D4E9-F1
#
_entry.id   AF-A0A0U1D4E9-F1
#
_cell.length_a   1.000
_cell.length_b   1.000
_cell.length_c   1.000
_cell.angle_alpha   90.00
_cell.angle_beta   90.00
_cell.angle_gamma   90.00
#
_symmetry.space_group_name_H-M   'P 1'
#
loop_
_entity.id
_entity.type
_entity.pdbx_description
1 polymer ?
#
loop_
_entity_poly.entity_id
_entity_poly.type
_entity_poly.pdbx_seq_one_letter_code
_entity_poly.pdbx_strand_id
1 'polypeptide(L)'
;MTDLDVFVPTHFRERLGWDELDSKQRAALGEFGYFMYRAGKHVVDDIDRIKYDGRLVILDDGSRWEVDSVDTYTVDSWRPGTKVAVIDDVMYNLGDAEHADVSEED
;
A
#
# COMPACT_ATOMS: atom_id res chain seq x y z
N MET A 1 7.62 6.13 -21.19
CA MET A 1 7.62 4.69 -20.87
C MET A 1 8.44 4.57 -19.61
N THR A 2 7.83 4.17 -18.50
CA THR A 2 8.52 4.03 -17.21
C THR A 2 9.63 3.00 -17.38
N ASP A 3 10.85 3.34 -16.98
CA ASP A 3 11.98 2.42 -17.06
C ASP A 3 11.82 1.35 -15.97
N LEU A 4 11.22 0.22 -16.36
CA LEU A 4 10.94 -0.90 -15.47
C LEU A 4 12.21 -1.62 -15.01
N ASP A 5 13.35 -1.34 -15.65
CA ASP A 5 14.62 -1.97 -15.29
C ASP A 5 14.93 -1.71 -13.80
N VAL A 6 14.70 -0.50 -13.30
CA VAL A 6 14.98 -0.12 -11.91
C VAL A 6 14.32 -1.05 -10.88
N PHE A 7 13.20 -1.68 -11.22
CA PHE A 7 12.44 -2.55 -10.31
C PHE A 7 12.82 -4.04 -10.40
N VAL A 8 13.61 -4.46 -11.39
CA VAL A 8 14.02 -5.86 -11.56
C VAL A 8 15.49 -6.03 -11.15
N PRO A 9 15.80 -6.72 -10.04
CA PRO A 9 17.18 -6.98 -9.62
C PRO A 9 18.01 -7.72 -10.69
N THR A 10 19.30 -7.42 -10.77
CA THR A 10 20.20 -7.95 -11.82
C THR A 10 20.19 -9.48 -11.91
N HIS A 11 20.19 -10.18 -10.78
CA HIS A 11 20.16 -11.65 -10.77
C HIS A 11 18.86 -12.26 -11.36
N PHE A 12 17.74 -11.53 -11.30
CA PHE A 12 16.52 -11.92 -12.00
C PHE A 12 16.63 -11.64 -13.49
N ARG A 13 17.21 -10.48 -13.87
CA ARG A 13 17.40 -10.12 -15.28
C ARG A 13 18.24 -11.15 -16.02
N GLU A 14 19.33 -11.60 -15.41
CA GLU A 14 20.20 -12.66 -15.97
C GLU A 14 19.44 -13.97 -16.16
N ARG A 15 18.69 -14.43 -15.15
CA ARG A 15 17.94 -15.69 -15.20
C ARG A 15 16.76 -15.67 -16.17
N LEU A 16 16.16 -14.50 -16.38
CA LEU A 16 15.04 -14.31 -17.30
C LEU A 16 15.49 -14.08 -18.75
N GLY A 17 16.79 -13.84 -18.99
CA GLY A 17 17.26 -13.39 -20.30
C GLY A 17 16.67 -12.03 -20.65
N TRP A 18 16.63 -11.08 -19.71
CA TRP A 18 15.91 -9.81 -19.81
C TRP A 18 16.23 -9.03 -21.10
N ASP A 19 17.49 -9.03 -21.52
CA ASP A 19 17.94 -8.32 -22.71
C ASP A 19 17.39 -8.93 -24.02
N GLU A 20 16.97 -10.20 -23.99
CA GLU A 20 16.36 -10.91 -25.12
C GLU A 20 14.84 -10.71 -25.18
N LEU A 21 14.21 -10.21 -24.10
CA LEU A 21 12.79 -9.94 -24.05
C LEU A 21 12.43 -8.68 -24.84
N ASP A 22 11.32 -8.73 -25.56
CA ASP A 22 10.75 -7.55 -26.18
C ASP A 22 10.13 -6.59 -25.16
N SER A 23 9.79 -5.38 -25.61
CA SER A 23 9.29 -4.32 -24.73
C SER A 23 7.93 -4.65 -24.10
N LYS A 24 7.08 -5.47 -24.74
CA LYS A 24 5.80 -5.91 -24.18
C LYS A 24 6.00 -6.97 -23.11
N GLN A 25 6.94 -7.89 -23.31
CA GLN A 25 7.29 -8.92 -22.34
C GLN A 25 7.89 -8.28 -21.07
N ARG A 26 8.78 -7.31 -21.22
CA ARG A 26 9.32 -6.55 -20.07
C ARG A 26 8.23 -5.78 -19.33
N ALA A 27 7.29 -5.16 -20.05
CA ALA A 27 6.13 -4.49 -19.45
C ALA A 27 5.27 -5.45 -18.64
N ALA A 28 4.89 -6.60 -19.22
CA ALA A 28 4.08 -7.61 -18.53
C ALA A 28 4.75 -8.16 -17.27
N LEU A 29 6.08 -8.37 -17.30
CA LEU A 29 6.84 -8.81 -16.11
C LEU A 29 6.93 -7.72 -15.05
N GLY A 30 7.12 -6.46 -15.43
CA GLY A 30 7.10 -5.34 -14.50
C GLY A 30 5.74 -5.16 -13.84
N GLU A 31 4.65 -5.26 -14.62
CA GLU A 31 3.27 -5.24 -14.11
C GLU A 31 3.02 -6.40 -13.14
N PHE A 32 3.44 -7.62 -13.48
CA PHE A 32 3.33 -8.77 -12.59
C PHE A 32 4.13 -8.59 -11.30
N GLY A 33 5.36 -8.09 -11.40
CA GLY A 33 6.21 -7.81 -10.24
C GLY A 33 5.60 -6.76 -9.31
N TYR A 34 5.05 -5.69 -9.87
CA TYR A 34 4.34 -4.65 -9.11
C TYR A 34 3.06 -5.18 -8.46
N PHE A 35 2.28 -5.99 -9.18
CA PHE A 35 1.11 -6.68 -8.64
C PHE A 35 1.48 -7.55 -7.43
N MET A 36 2.53 -8.38 -7.56
CA MET A 36 2.99 -9.24 -6.46
C MET A 36 3.54 -8.43 -5.28
N TYR A 37 4.26 -7.34 -5.54
CA TYR A 37 4.73 -6.43 -4.50
C TYR A 37 3.56 -5.83 -3.72
N ARG A 38 2.55 -5.28 -4.41
CA ARG A 38 1.35 -4.75 -3.76
C ARG A 38 0.62 -5.82 -2.96
N ALA A 39 0.41 -7.00 -3.54
CA ALA A 39 -0.26 -8.11 -2.84
C ALA A 39 0.51 -8.60 -1.60
N GLY A 40 1.83 -8.42 -1.57
CA GLY A 40 2.68 -8.79 -0.42
C GLY A 40 2.88 -7.68 0.60
N LYS A 41 2.82 -6.40 0.19
CA LYS A 41 2.99 -5.22 1.05
C LYS A 41 1.71 -5.00 1.86
N HIS A 42 1.65 -5.62 3.03
CA HIS A 42 0.67 -5.28 4.06
C HIS A 42 1.36 -4.43 5.13
N VAL A 43 0.66 -3.44 5.65
CA VAL A 43 1.09 -2.68 6.83
C VAL A 43 0.29 -3.18 8.01
N VAL A 44 0.96 -3.51 9.12
CA VAL A 44 0.30 -3.82 10.39
C VAL A 44 0.98 -2.99 11.46
N ASP A 45 0.27 -2.00 11.97
CA ASP A 45 0.85 -1.03 12.89
C ASP A 45 -0.21 -0.42 13.82
N ASP A 46 0.23 0.41 14.76
CA ASP A 46 -0.64 1.20 15.62
C ASP A 46 -0.87 2.61 15.03
N ILE A 47 -2.06 3.16 15.21
CA ILE A 47 -2.36 4.55 14.82
C ILE A 47 -1.60 5.51 15.76
N ASP A 48 -0.72 6.36 15.22
CA ASP A 48 -0.18 7.51 15.96
C ASP A 48 -1.26 8.59 16.10
N ARG A 49 -1.82 9.03 14.96
CA ARG A 49 -2.74 10.18 14.91
C ARG A 49 -3.80 10.06 13.85
N ILE A 50 -4.96 10.62 14.16
CA ILE A 50 -6.05 10.88 13.21
C ILE A 50 -6.21 12.40 13.09
N LYS A 51 -6.34 12.91 11.86
CA LYS A 51 -6.42 14.35 11.57
C LYS A 51 -7.61 14.65 10.66
N TYR A 52 -8.02 15.92 10.71
CA TYR A 52 -9.02 16.50 9.81
C TYR A 52 -10.36 15.73 9.82
N ASP A 53 -10.86 15.43 11.01
CA ASP A 53 -12.14 14.73 11.22
C ASP A 53 -12.18 13.39 10.47
N GLY A 54 -11.20 12.51 10.76
CA GLY A 54 -11.09 11.17 10.18
C GLY A 54 -10.53 11.09 8.75
N ARG A 55 -10.16 12.19 8.09
CA ARG A 55 -9.68 12.17 6.69
C ARG A 55 -8.25 11.69 6.48
N LEU A 56 -7.43 11.74 7.52
CA LEU A 56 -6.03 11.35 7.43
C LEU A 56 -5.63 10.55 8.68
N VAL A 57 -5.13 9.35 8.45
CA VAL A 57 -4.53 8.49 9.48
C VAL A 57 -3.03 8.47 9.30
N ILE A 58 -2.30 8.60 10.40
CA ILE A 58 -0.84 8.48 10.45
C ILE A 58 -0.51 7.31 11.37
N LEU A 59 0.27 6.35 10.89
CA LEU A 59 0.71 5.19 11.66
C LEU A 59 2.05 5.47 12.35
N ASP A 60 2.41 4.64 13.34
CA ASP A 60 3.66 4.79 14.12
C ASP A 60 4.94 4.68 13.26
N ASP A 61 4.90 3.92 12.16
CA ASP A 61 5.97 3.87 11.15
C ASP A 61 6.13 5.18 10.33
N GLY A 62 5.21 6.12 10.52
CA GLY A 62 5.17 7.42 9.86
C GLY A 62 4.45 7.43 8.52
N SER A 63 3.94 6.28 8.05
CA SER A 63 3.11 6.21 6.85
C SER A 63 1.79 6.97 7.04
N ARG A 64 1.26 7.49 5.94
CA ARG A 64 0.14 8.43 5.92
C ARG A 64 -0.91 7.92 4.95
N TRP A 65 -2.15 7.90 5.40
CA TRP A 65 -3.25 7.26 4.69
C TRP A 65 -4.45 8.20 4.63
N GLU A 66 -4.76 8.69 3.43
CA GLU A 66 -5.98 9.45 3.16
C GLU A 66 -7.17 8.48 3.16
N VAL A 67 -8.24 8.86 3.86
CA VAL A 67 -9.46 8.05 4.03
C VAL A 67 -10.51 8.51 3.03
N ASP A 68 -11.21 7.57 2.38
CA ASP A 68 -12.33 7.93 1.52
C ASP A 68 -13.38 8.72 2.32
N SER A 69 -13.89 9.77 1.70
CA SER A 69 -14.89 10.67 2.28
C SER A 69 -16.06 9.96 2.97
N VAL A 70 -16.49 8.79 2.46
CA VAL A 70 -17.63 8.04 3.01
C VAL A 70 -17.30 7.35 4.34
N ASP A 71 -16.03 7.04 4.59
CA ASP A 71 -15.58 6.30 5.76
C ASP A 71 -14.99 7.20 6.86
N THR A 72 -14.81 8.49 6.56
CA THR A 72 -14.24 9.48 7.50
C THR A 72 -14.92 9.49 8.87
N TYR A 73 -16.25 9.34 8.92
CA TYR A 73 -16.99 9.30 10.19
C TYR A 73 -16.67 8.05 11.02
N THR A 74 -16.52 6.90 10.37
CA THR A 74 -16.11 5.64 11.02
C THR A 74 -14.71 5.81 11.61
N VAL A 75 -13.77 6.31 10.81
CA VAL A 75 -12.37 6.49 11.22
C VAL A 75 -12.21 7.56 12.30
N ASP A 76 -13.00 8.64 12.27
CA ASP A 76 -12.95 9.69 13.30
C ASP A 76 -13.27 9.17 14.72
N SER A 77 -13.98 8.04 14.80
CA SER A 77 -14.28 7.37 16.07
C SER A 77 -13.12 6.51 16.61
N TRP A 78 -12.16 6.16 15.75
CA TRP A 78 -10.98 5.39 16.12
C TRP A 78 -10.01 6.24 16.94
N ARG A 79 -9.00 5.61 17.55
CA ARG A 79 -8.12 6.27 18.52
C ARG A 79 -6.65 5.99 18.25
N PRO A 80 -5.76 6.93 18.62
CA PRO A 80 -4.34 6.62 18.77
C PRO A 80 -4.12 5.36 19.61
N GLY A 81 -3.21 4.50 19.16
CA GLY A 81 -2.93 3.18 19.73
C GLY A 81 -3.89 2.07 19.28
N THR A 82 -4.90 2.36 18.45
CA THR A 82 -5.67 1.31 17.77
C THR A 82 -4.76 0.58 16.79
N LYS A 83 -4.72 -0.75 16.89
CA LYS A 83 -3.98 -1.59 15.95
C LYS A 83 -4.77 -1.77 14.67
N VAL A 84 -4.12 -1.50 13.53
CA VAL A 84 -4.72 -1.62 12.20
C VAL A 84 -3.90 -2.52 11.29
N ALA A 85 -4.56 -3.07 10.26
CA ALA A 85 -3.90 -3.67 9.12
C ALA A 85 -4.35 -2.97 7.84
N VAL A 86 -3.42 -2.59 6.96
CA VAL A 86 -3.74 -2.06 5.63
C VAL A 86 -3.42 -3.13 4.58
N ILE A 87 -4.44 -3.55 3.85
CA ILE A 87 -4.38 -4.61 2.83
C ILE A 87 -5.22 -4.14 1.64
N ASP A 88 -4.62 -4.11 0.45
CA ASP A 88 -5.30 -3.75 -0.80
C ASP A 88 -6.13 -2.46 -0.69
N ASP A 89 -5.50 -1.39 -0.17
CA ASP A 89 -6.11 -0.05 -0.06
C ASP A 89 -7.32 -0.02 0.93
N VAL A 90 -7.41 -1.00 1.84
CA VAL A 90 -8.40 -1.03 2.92
C VAL A 90 -7.67 -1.09 4.27
N MET A 91 -7.99 -0.17 5.17
CA MET A 91 -7.51 -0.16 6.55
C MET A 91 -8.54 -0.84 7.45
N TYR A 92 -8.14 -1.94 8.10
CA TYR A 92 -8.94 -2.70 9.04
C TYR A 92 -8.54 -2.37 10.47
N ASN A 93 -9.50 -1.93 11.28
CA ASN A 93 -9.34 -1.84 12.73
C ASN A 93 -9.41 -3.24 13.35
N LEU A 94 -8.30 -3.69 13.93
CA LEU A 94 -8.19 -5.06 14.45
C LEU A 94 -8.83 -5.23 15.84
N GLY A 95 -9.29 -4.14 16.46
CA GLY A 95 -9.94 -4.15 17.77
C GLY A 95 -11.45 -4.38 17.71
N ASP A 96 -12.12 -3.87 16.68
CA ASP A 96 -13.59 -3.92 16.52
C ASP A 96 -14.06 -4.43 15.14
N ALA A 97 -13.11 -4.76 14.24
CA ALA A 97 -13.36 -5.27 12.88
C ALA A 97 -14.08 -4.28 11.94
N GLU A 98 -14.08 -2.98 12.27
CA GLU A 98 -14.44 -1.94 11.29
C GLU A 98 -13.33 -1.77 10.24
N HIS A 99 -13.68 -1.13 9.12
CA HIS A 99 -12.72 -0.85 8.06
C HIS A 99 -13.02 0.48 7.36
N ALA A 100 -12.04 0.97 6.62
CA ALA A 100 -12.16 2.15 5.77
C ALA A 100 -11.32 1.98 4.50
N ASP A 101 -11.83 2.46 3.38
CA ASP A 101 -11.07 2.58 2.14
C ASP A 101 -10.04 3.72 2.28
N VAL A 102 -8.80 3.46 1.88
CA VAL A 102 -7.66 4.38 2.08
C VAL A 102 -6.70 4.41 0.89
N SER A 103 -5.92 5.48 0.77
CA SER A 103 -4.77 5.56 -0.14
C SER A 103 -3.54 6.13 0.57
N GLU A 104 -2.36 5.54 0.32
CA GLU A 104 -1.08 6.00 0.88
C GLU A 104 -0.69 7.37 0.28
N GLU A 105 -0.36 8.36 1.11
CA GLU A 105 0.29 9.61 0.68
C GLU A 105 1.80 9.40 0.51
N ASP A 106 2.37 9.91 -0.59
CA ASP A 106 3.82 9.92 -0.88
C ASP A 106 4.64 10.87 0.02
#